data_AF-A0A2J7VRY4-F1
#
_entry.id   AF-A0A2J7VRY4-F1
#
_cell.length_a   1.000
_cell.length_b   1.000
_cell.length_c   1.000
_cell.angle_alpha   90.00
_cell.angle_beta   90.00
_cell.angle_gamma   90.00
#
_symmetry.space_group_name_H-M   'P 1'
#
loop_
_entity.id
_entity.type
_entity.pdbx_description
1 polymer ?
#
loop_
_entity_poly.entity_id
_entity_poly.type
_entity_poly.pdbx_seq_one_letter_code
_entity_poly.pdbx_strand_id
1 'polypeptide(L)'
;MPAFVPSAGALLQAAADDLERDVLPALAGFPRFRTRVIVNVLRLLTRELELGAAADAAERTRLQALLDNGEDELPALRAALARRIDEGAFDLADEALVRHLRESLREALAIDNPAWADDRR
;
A
#
# COMPACT_ATOMS: atom_id res chain seq x y z
N MET A 1 -14.11 3.79 -32.89
CA MET A 1 -12.69 3.72 -32.48
C MET A 1 -12.65 3.73 -30.96
N PRO A 2 -11.94 2.82 -30.28
CA PRO A 2 -11.79 2.99 -28.84
C PRO A 2 -11.00 4.28 -28.63
N ALA A 3 -11.56 5.23 -27.88
CA ALA A 3 -10.80 6.40 -27.43
C ALA A 3 -9.69 5.85 -26.52
N PHE A 4 -8.43 6.02 -26.91
CA PHE A 4 -7.29 5.72 -26.04
C PHE A 4 -7.31 6.76 -24.91
N VAL A 5 -8.02 6.44 -23.84
CA VAL A 5 -8.06 7.26 -22.63
C VAL A 5 -6.96 6.73 -21.71
N PRO A 6 -6.00 7.57 -21.29
CA PRO A 6 -4.96 7.15 -20.33
C PRO A 6 -5.60 6.63 -19.04
N SER A 7 -4.96 5.65 -18.40
CA SER A 7 -5.41 5.17 -17.09
C SER A 7 -5.29 6.27 -16.04
N ALA A 8 -6.05 6.17 -14.95
CA ALA A 8 -5.94 7.09 -13.82
C ALA A 8 -4.49 7.17 -13.28
N GLY A 9 -3.81 6.01 -13.17
CA GLY A 9 -2.41 5.95 -12.77
C GLY A 9 -1.48 6.72 -13.71
N ALA A 10 -1.67 6.60 -15.04
CA ALA A 10 -0.89 7.36 -16.01
C ALA A 10 -1.11 8.88 -15.91
N LEU A 11 -2.35 9.31 -15.65
CA LEU A 11 -2.68 10.73 -15.45
C LEU A 11 -2.07 11.28 -14.15
N LEU A 12 -2.14 10.52 -13.04
CA LEU A 12 -1.55 10.90 -11.76
C LEU A 12 -0.02 10.98 -11.86
N GLN A 13 0.60 10.02 -12.54
CA GLN A 13 2.04 10.04 -12.79
C GLN A 13 2.45 11.26 -13.62
N ALA A 14 1.74 11.55 -14.71
CA ALA A 14 2.02 12.72 -15.54
C ALA A 14 1.91 14.03 -14.77
N ALA A 15 0.90 14.16 -13.90
CA ALA A 15 0.73 15.34 -13.04
C ALA A 15 1.86 15.47 -12.01
N ALA A 16 2.26 14.38 -11.36
CA ALA A 16 3.37 14.39 -10.41
C ALA A 16 4.69 14.81 -11.08
N ASP A 17 4.92 14.30 -12.29
CA ASP A 17 6.08 14.59 -13.12
C ASP A 17 6.16 16.06 -13.55
N ASP A 18 5.06 16.66 -14.01
CA ASP A 18 4.97 18.08 -14.38
C ASP A 18 5.23 18.99 -13.17
N LEU A 19 4.59 18.68 -12.04
CA LEU A 19 4.81 19.42 -10.79
C LEU A 19 6.28 19.36 -10.34
N GLU A 20 6.94 18.22 -10.51
CA GLU A 20 8.32 18.04 -10.09
C GLU A 20 9.33 18.71 -11.04
N ARG A 21 9.12 18.59 -12.36
CA ARG A 21 10.04 19.08 -13.38
C ARG A 21 9.87 20.58 -13.66
N ASP A 22 8.64 21.06 -13.75
CA ASP A 22 8.35 22.40 -14.28
C ASP A 22 7.91 23.38 -13.19
N VAL A 23 7.14 22.92 -12.19
CA VAL A 23 6.61 23.81 -11.14
C VAL A 23 7.55 23.96 -9.95
N LEU A 24 8.07 22.85 -9.40
CA LEU A 24 8.93 22.90 -8.21
C LEU A 24 10.13 23.82 -8.35
N PRO A 25 10.91 23.85 -9.45
CA PRO A 25 12.08 24.72 -9.58
C PRO A 25 11.76 26.22 -9.44
N ALA A 26 10.56 26.65 -9.82
CA ALA A 26 10.12 28.04 -9.72
C ALA A 26 9.64 28.45 -8.31
N LEU A 27 9.48 27.49 -7.38
CA LEU A 27 8.96 27.74 -6.04
C LEU A 27 10.07 27.77 -4.96
N ALA A 28 9.88 28.63 -3.97
CA ALA A 28 10.71 28.73 -2.76
C ALA A 28 9.86 28.70 -1.48
N GLY A 29 10.51 28.43 -0.34
CA GLY A 29 9.86 28.45 0.98
C GLY A 29 8.72 27.45 1.14
N PHE A 30 7.67 27.86 1.83
CA PHE A 30 6.53 27.00 2.18
C PHE A 30 5.74 26.45 0.97
N PRO A 31 5.46 27.22 -0.10
CA PRO A 31 4.85 26.68 -1.32
C PRO A 31 5.66 25.53 -1.93
N ARG A 32 6.99 25.64 -1.97
CA ARG A 32 7.86 24.57 -2.46
C ARG A 32 7.69 23.29 -1.64
N PHE A 33 7.66 23.41 -0.32
CA PHE A 33 7.43 22.28 0.58
C PHE A 33 6.08 21.63 0.34
N ARG A 34 5.00 22.42 0.27
CA ARG A 34 3.64 21.92 0.02
C ARG A 34 3.55 21.17 -1.32
N THR A 35 4.16 21.69 -2.38
CA THR A 35 4.17 21.02 -3.69
C THR A 35 4.88 19.67 -3.63
N ARG A 36 5.98 19.54 -2.87
CA ARG A 36 6.64 18.24 -2.66
C ARG A 36 5.72 17.24 -1.95
N VAL A 37 4.94 17.69 -0.97
CA VAL A 37 3.94 16.83 -0.31
C VAL A 37 2.89 16.35 -1.31
N ILE A 38 2.39 17.25 -2.17
CA ILE A 38 1.41 16.89 -3.21
C ILE A 38 2.01 15.87 -4.20
N VAL A 39 3.23 16.08 -4.68
CA VAL A 39 3.92 15.11 -5.56
C VAL A 39 4.03 13.74 -4.89
N ASN A 40 4.38 13.69 -3.61
CA ASN A 40 4.44 12.43 -2.86
C ASN A 40 3.07 11.74 -2.75
N VAL A 41 2.00 12.50 -2.49
CA VAL A 41 0.62 11.98 -2.45
C VAL A 41 0.18 11.45 -3.81
N LEU A 42 0.49 12.15 -4.91
CA LEU A 42 0.16 11.67 -6.26
C LEU A 42 0.88 10.35 -6.55
N ARG A 43 2.17 10.26 -6.21
CA ARG A 43 2.96 9.03 -6.37
C ARG A 43 2.46 7.88 -5.49
N LEU A 44 2.01 8.18 -4.27
CA LEU A 44 1.35 7.21 -3.38
C LEU A 44 0.10 6.64 -4.04
N LEU A 45 -0.79 7.50 -4.54
CA LEU A 45 -2.01 7.08 -5.22
C LEU A 45 -1.72 6.26 -6.49
N THR A 46 -0.68 6.60 -7.24
CA THR A 46 -0.23 5.78 -8.38
C THR A 46 0.11 4.35 -7.94
N ARG A 47 0.90 4.19 -6.87
CA ARG A 47 1.27 2.86 -6.36
C ARG A 47 0.10 2.11 -5.76
N GLU A 48 -0.80 2.79 -5.04
CA GLU A 48 -2.04 2.21 -4.52
C GLU A 48 -2.87 1.59 -5.66
N LEU A 49 -3.03 2.31 -6.78
CA LEU A 49 -3.75 1.83 -7.95
C LEU A 49 -3.06 0.64 -8.63
N GLU A 50 -1.72 0.58 -8.60
CA GLU A 50 -0.94 -0.48 -9.23
C GLU A 50 -0.84 -1.74 -8.37
N LEU A 51 -0.72 -1.60 -7.06
CA LEU A 51 -0.37 -2.68 -6.13
C LEU A 51 -1.50 -3.08 -5.18
N GLY A 52 -2.44 -2.18 -4.87
CA GLY A 52 -3.43 -2.38 -3.82
C GLY A 52 -4.29 -3.63 -4.01
N ALA A 53 -4.83 -3.84 -5.22
CA ALA A 53 -5.66 -5.02 -5.50
C ALA A 53 -4.88 -6.35 -5.35
N ALA A 54 -3.59 -6.36 -5.70
CA ALA A 54 -2.75 -7.54 -5.55
C ALA A 54 -2.40 -7.80 -4.08
N ALA A 55 -2.10 -6.73 -3.32
CA ALA A 55 -1.86 -6.80 -1.87
C ALA A 55 -3.09 -7.33 -1.13
N ASP A 56 -4.28 -6.77 -1.39
CA ASP A 56 -5.54 -7.22 -0.78
C ASP A 56 -5.85 -8.69 -1.10
N ALA A 57 -5.57 -9.14 -2.33
CA ALA A 57 -5.74 -10.52 -2.72
C ALA A 57 -4.79 -11.46 -1.97
N ALA A 58 -3.50 -11.09 -1.89
CA ALA A 58 -2.49 -11.87 -1.20
C ALA A 58 -2.76 -11.94 0.32
N GLU A 59 -3.15 -10.82 0.93
CA GLU A 59 -3.52 -10.76 2.35
C GLU A 59 -4.73 -11.63 2.65
N ARG A 60 -5.79 -11.56 1.83
CA ARG A 60 -6.98 -12.41 1.98
C ARG A 60 -6.59 -13.88 1.99
N THR A 61 -5.82 -14.35 1.00
CA THR A 61 -5.39 -15.75 0.93
C THR A 61 -4.58 -16.15 2.17
N ARG A 62 -3.67 -15.30 2.66
CA ARG A 62 -2.91 -15.58 3.87
C ARG A 62 -3.80 -15.64 5.12
N LEU A 63 -4.77 -14.74 5.25
CA LEU A 63 -5.69 -14.71 6.39
C LEU A 63 -6.64 -15.90 6.40
N GLN A 64 -7.21 -16.27 5.25
CA GLN A 64 -8.06 -17.45 5.13
C GLN A 64 -7.31 -18.71 5.58
N ALA A 65 -6.06 -18.85 5.14
CA ALA A 65 -5.19 -19.96 5.54
C ALA A 65 -4.81 -19.93 7.03
N LEU A 66 -4.48 -18.75 7.58
CA LEU A 66 -4.08 -18.60 8.98
C LEU A 66 -5.25 -18.84 9.95
N LEU A 67 -6.45 -18.43 9.55
CA LEU A 67 -7.63 -18.49 10.41
C LEU A 67 -8.45 -19.77 10.22
N ASP A 68 -8.15 -20.58 9.21
CA ASP A 68 -9.01 -21.66 8.71
C ASP A 68 -10.45 -21.15 8.52
N ASN A 69 -10.56 -20.03 7.81
CA ASN A 69 -11.80 -19.29 7.60
C ASN A 69 -12.01 -19.02 6.12
N GLY A 70 -13.15 -19.45 5.57
CA GLY A 70 -13.54 -19.23 4.18
C GLY A 70 -14.20 -17.88 3.90
N GLU A 71 -14.16 -16.93 4.83
CA GLU A 71 -14.64 -15.56 4.64
C GLU A 71 -13.91 -14.86 3.49
N ASP A 72 -14.64 -14.12 2.66
CA ASP A 72 -14.11 -13.40 1.48
C ASP A 72 -13.91 -11.90 1.76
N GLU A 73 -14.60 -11.35 2.75
CA GLU A 73 -14.46 -9.96 3.14
C GLU A 73 -13.18 -9.74 3.95
N LEU A 74 -12.21 -9.03 3.34
CA LEU A 74 -10.92 -8.73 3.97
C LEU A 74 -11.08 -7.99 5.33
N PRO A 75 -12.00 -7.02 5.49
CA PRO A 75 -12.24 -6.40 6.80
C PRO A 75 -12.69 -7.40 7.88
N ALA A 76 -13.52 -8.38 7.52
CA ALA A 76 -14.00 -9.40 8.46
C ALA A 76 -12.87 -10.36 8.86
N LEU A 77 -12.02 -10.77 7.91
CA LEU A 77 -10.81 -11.54 8.19
C LEU A 77 -9.83 -10.81 9.12
N ARG A 78 -9.56 -9.51 8.86
CA ARG A 78 -8.70 -8.67 9.72
C ARG A 78 -9.27 -8.55 11.13
N ALA A 79 -10.58 -8.33 11.27
CA ALA A 79 -11.25 -8.26 12.56
C ALA A 79 -11.19 -9.61 13.31
N ALA A 80 -11.34 -10.73 12.61
CA ALA A 80 -11.21 -12.06 13.19
C ALA A 80 -9.78 -12.34 13.68
N LEU A 81 -8.76 -11.92 12.92
CA LEU A 81 -7.36 -12.00 13.36
C LEU A 81 -7.14 -11.20 14.64
N ALA A 82 -7.55 -9.92 14.65
CA ALA A 82 -7.38 -9.05 15.82
C ALA A 82 -8.02 -9.66 17.08
N ARG A 83 -9.25 -10.16 16.96
CA ARG A 83 -9.94 -10.83 18.07
C ARG A 83 -9.18 -12.06 18.58
N ARG A 84 -8.67 -12.92 17.68
CA ARG A 84 -7.90 -14.11 18.09
C ARG A 84 -6.57 -13.74 18.76
N ILE A 85 -5.94 -12.65 18.35
CA ILE A 85 -4.74 -12.12 19.03
C ILE A 85 -5.10 -11.64 20.43
N ASP A 86 -6.17 -10.87 20.59
CA ASP A 86 -6.63 -10.37 21.90
C ASP A 86 -7.04 -11.51 22.85
N GLU A 87 -7.63 -12.57 22.32
CA GLU A 87 -7.99 -13.79 23.06
C GLU A 87 -6.77 -14.67 23.41
N GLY A 88 -5.57 -14.36 22.91
CA GLY A 88 -4.36 -15.15 23.13
C GLY A 88 -4.36 -16.49 22.39
N ALA A 89 -5.07 -16.58 21.27
CA ALA A 89 -5.19 -17.81 20.48
C ALA A 89 -3.95 -18.14 19.64
N PHE A 90 -2.97 -17.23 19.59
CA PHE A 90 -1.67 -17.44 18.93
C PHE A 90 -0.55 -17.43 19.96
N ASP A 91 0.41 -18.34 19.79
CA ASP A 91 1.67 -18.26 20.54
C ASP A 91 2.52 -17.09 20.01
N LEU A 92 3.34 -16.49 20.88
CA LEU A 92 4.30 -15.45 20.54
C LEU A 92 5.32 -15.91 19.49
N ALA A 93 5.57 -17.22 19.41
CA ALA A 93 6.46 -17.86 18.45
C ALA A 93 5.76 -18.40 17.20
N ASP A 94 4.47 -18.08 16.98
CA ASP A 94 3.74 -18.57 15.81
C ASP A 94 4.34 -18.00 14.51
N GLU A 95 5.07 -18.85 13.79
CA GLU A 95 5.75 -18.49 12.55
C GLU A 95 4.77 -18.08 11.44
N ALA A 96 3.57 -18.66 11.41
CA ALA A 96 2.57 -18.36 10.39
C ALA A 96 1.98 -16.96 10.60
N LEU A 97 1.69 -16.59 11.85
CA LEU A 97 1.27 -15.24 12.23
C LEU A 97 2.38 -14.22 11.91
N VAL A 98 3.61 -14.48 12.36
CA VAL A 98 4.74 -13.57 12.12
C VAL A 98 4.98 -13.36 10.63
N ARG A 99 4.94 -14.44 9.84
CA ARG A 99 5.06 -14.36 8.38
C ARG A 99 3.93 -13.51 7.78
N HIS A 100 2.68 -13.73 8.19
CA HIS A 100 1.55 -12.92 7.71
C HIS A 100 1.78 -11.43 7.98
N LEU A 101 2.13 -11.05 9.21
CA LEU A 101 2.35 -9.66 9.59
C LEU A 101 3.51 -9.02 8.80
N ARG A 102 4.61 -9.76 8.58
CA ARG A 102 5.75 -9.28 7.78
C ARG A 102 5.37 -9.04 6.33
N GLU A 103 4.69 -9.99 5.69
CA GLU A 103 4.30 -9.83 4.28
C GLU A 103 3.28 -8.70 4.10
N SER A 104 2.27 -8.61 4.98
CA SER A 104 1.30 -7.51 4.92
C SER A 104 1.96 -6.14 5.16
N LEU A 105 2.95 -6.07 6.07
CA LEU A 105 3.74 -4.85 6.26
C LEU A 105 4.58 -4.52 5.02
N ARG A 106 5.22 -5.52 4.40
CA ARG A 106 6.03 -5.34 3.19
C ARG A 106 5.20 -4.78 2.04
N GLU A 107 3.98 -5.31 1.86
CA GLU A 107 3.02 -4.86 0.86
C GLU A 107 2.55 -3.41 1.14
N ALA A 108 2.20 -3.11 2.39
CA ALA A 108 1.84 -1.75 2.79
C ALA A 108 2.99 -0.75 2.57
N LEU A 109 4.22 -1.11 2.92
CA LEU A 109 5.40 -0.26 2.72
C LEU A 109 5.72 -0.06 1.24
N ALA A 110 5.51 -1.06 0.39
CA ALA A 110 5.71 -0.91 -1.06
C ALA A 110 4.80 0.18 -1.65
N ILE A 111 3.62 0.34 -1.09
CA ILE A 111 2.65 1.40 -1.44
C ILE A 111 3.04 2.72 -0.77
N ASP A 112 3.13 2.74 0.56
CA ASP A 112 3.29 3.96 1.35
C ASP A 112 4.64 4.63 1.12
N ASN A 113 5.71 3.85 1.24
CA ASN A 113 7.07 4.34 1.15
C ASN A 113 8.04 3.23 0.71
N PRO A 114 8.20 3.00 -0.60
CA PRO A 114 8.97 1.87 -1.13
C PRO A 114 10.44 1.87 -0.69
N ALA A 115 11.00 3.02 -0.32
CA ALA A 115 12.36 3.10 0.21
C ALA A 115 12.57 2.34 1.53
N TRP A 116 11.49 2.02 2.27
CA TRP A 116 11.51 1.20 3.48
C TRP A 116 11.19 -0.28 3.22
N ALA A 117 10.69 -0.61 2.03
CA ALA A 117 10.38 -1.98 1.64
C ALA A 117 11.60 -2.73 1.08
N ASP A 118 12.65 -2.00 0.67
CA ASP A 118 13.93 -2.59 0.29
C ASP A 118 14.66 -3.09 1.55
N ASP A 119 14.87 -4.40 1.64
CA ASP A 119 15.60 -5.10 2.72
C ASP A 119 17.13 -4.82 2.68
N ARG A 120 17.53 -3.66 2.17
CA ARG A 120 18.93 -3.21 2.04
C ARG A 120 19.28 -2.26 3.18
N ARG A 121 19.33 -2.77 4.41
CA ARG A 121 20.10 -2.17 5.51
C ARG A 121 20.79 -3.23 6.36
#